data_AF-A0A6C2U8A0-F1
#
_entry.id   AF-A0A6C2U8A0-F1
#
_cell.length_a   1.000
_cell.length_b   1.000
_cell.length_c   1.000
_cell.angle_alpha   90.00
_cell.angle_beta   90.00
_cell.angle_gamma   90.00
#
_symmetry.space_group_name_H-M   'P 1'
#
loop_
_entity.id
_entity.type
_entity.pdbx_description
1 polymer ?
#
loop_
_entity_poly.entity_id
_entity_poly.type
_entity_poly.pdbx_seq_one_letter_code
_entity_poly.pdbx_strand_id
1 'polypeptide(L)'
;MNKIYGIVLCAFWVGAVQSATINWGTGVDVATVSDVITSDTLVEAFNAGASGVADQTVNGVLFTGTGSLLPSNTGADGFTGDTGNASYNVLLSNIDFGGGIDETISVGGGNLAAGGSYLIQVWFVDTRYIRDQYFGDGDADQSNDVHLNCKPGQYAIGTFTADGTGYQDLEIRSGNSNHGNVHITAYQIRTASSVPEPTLSTATNRVSAPFVVNIEFSEAITGLEESDFAVSNGAVAASSLSGSGNAFSVEITPAVNGSIRVELPAGSVSDTDGDNNTNPASDALSVFYIAPGGDQPSVVLSTASTNVIGTFAVDVVFDEPVTGLILDDFVVENGMVSNLTGSGSAYTVLVIPDVEDLVSVSLPEGVVTDLDGDGLWNTASETLAVTSRPIDVPSATLYGNLSTDGSEYSLYVSFSEAVSGLTADDFIVVNGEVTSIRQQGRRYSLSGYYYSSNAQYYAVSITGASPGTVEVTLPAGAVVDIDGDGLTNTGSNTLSFECTGDFGEQWVVDGGDRLYGRPSHGSHVRAAVLPAAA
;
A
#
# COMPACT_ATOMS: atom_id res chain seq x y z
N MET A 1 41.23 71.71 -30.26
CA MET A 1 40.61 70.40 -30.51
C MET A 1 39.42 70.26 -29.57
N ASN A 2 38.23 70.62 -30.04
CA ASN A 2 36.98 70.48 -29.27
C ASN A 2 36.54 69.01 -29.34
N LYS A 3 36.43 68.34 -28.19
CA LYS A 3 35.77 67.04 -28.10
C LYS A 3 34.30 67.27 -27.74
N ILE A 4 33.44 67.02 -28.72
CA ILE A 4 31.99 66.92 -28.56
C ILE A 4 31.73 65.54 -27.94
N TYR A 5 31.16 65.51 -26.73
CA TYR A 5 30.62 64.29 -26.14
C TYR A 5 29.17 64.15 -26.59
N GLY A 6 28.91 63.19 -27.48
CA GLY A 6 27.57 62.82 -27.88
C GLY A 6 26.86 62.11 -26.73
N ILE A 7 25.73 62.67 -26.28
CA ILE A 7 24.78 61.97 -25.43
C ILE A 7 24.13 60.88 -26.30
N VAL A 8 24.45 59.63 -26.01
CA VAL A 8 23.69 58.48 -26.52
C VAL A 8 22.44 58.38 -25.64
N LEU A 9 21.29 58.78 -26.20
CA LEU A 9 19.99 58.46 -25.62
C LEU A 9 19.77 56.94 -25.82
N CYS A 10 20.09 56.13 -24.81
CA CYS A 10 19.57 54.77 -24.74
C CYS A 10 18.07 54.87 -24.43
N ALA A 11 17.23 54.64 -25.44
CA ALA A 11 15.84 54.30 -25.21
C ALA A 11 15.84 52.94 -24.50
N PHE A 12 15.51 52.93 -23.21
CA PHE A 12 15.14 51.69 -22.53
C PHE A 12 13.83 51.23 -23.15
N TRP A 13 13.89 50.13 -23.90
CA TRP A 13 12.71 49.38 -24.26
C TRP A 13 12.21 48.74 -22.97
N VAL A 14 11.27 49.39 -22.31
CA VAL A 14 10.45 48.73 -21.27
C VAL A 14 9.64 47.71 -22.05
N GLY A 15 9.94 46.41 -21.87
CA GLY A 15 9.11 45.35 -22.41
C GLY A 15 7.66 45.59 -22.01
N ALA A 16 6.70 45.20 -22.85
CA ALA A 16 5.28 45.31 -22.51
C ALA A 16 5.07 44.72 -21.11
N VAL A 17 4.41 45.49 -20.23
CA VAL A 17 3.97 44.97 -18.93
C VAL A 17 2.99 43.85 -19.26
N GLN A 18 3.39 42.61 -18.99
CA GLN A 18 2.53 41.45 -19.13
C GLN A 18 1.53 41.51 -17.96
N SER A 19 0.24 41.40 -18.27
CA SER A 19 -0.83 41.33 -17.28
C SER A 19 -0.58 40.16 -16.33
N ALA A 20 -1.11 40.26 -15.10
CA ALA A 20 -0.86 39.22 -14.11
C ALA A 20 -1.44 37.88 -14.54
N THR A 21 -0.69 36.81 -14.29
CA THR A 21 -1.10 35.46 -14.66
C THR A 21 -2.32 35.04 -13.86
N ILE A 22 -3.37 34.57 -14.55
CA ILE A 22 -4.55 34.01 -13.90
C ILE A 22 -4.40 32.49 -13.79
N ASN A 23 -4.52 31.98 -12.57
CA ASN A 23 -4.55 30.55 -12.28
C ASN A 23 -6.02 30.09 -12.30
N TRP A 24 -6.45 29.50 -13.40
CA TRP A 24 -7.83 29.06 -13.57
C TRP A 24 -8.10 27.67 -12.97
N GLY A 25 -9.26 27.54 -12.34
CA GLY A 25 -9.91 26.25 -12.09
C GLY A 25 -10.61 25.71 -13.34
N THR A 26 -11.12 24.48 -13.26
CA THR A 26 -11.87 23.87 -14.36
C THR A 26 -13.25 24.51 -14.55
N GLY A 27 -13.77 24.48 -15.76
CA GLY A 27 -15.16 24.88 -16.04
C GLY A 27 -16.19 24.03 -15.27
N VAL A 28 -17.20 24.70 -14.72
CA VAL A 28 -18.30 24.08 -13.96
C VAL A 28 -19.62 24.45 -14.59
N ASP A 29 -20.52 23.46 -14.71
CA ASP A 29 -21.87 23.67 -15.24
C ASP A 29 -22.69 24.57 -14.30
N VAL A 30 -23.41 25.53 -14.87
CA VAL A 30 -24.34 26.37 -14.11
C VAL A 30 -25.49 25.51 -13.56
N ALA A 31 -25.82 25.71 -12.29
CA ALA A 31 -26.80 24.92 -11.56
C ALA A 31 -27.72 25.79 -10.70
N THR A 32 -27.20 26.53 -9.71
CA THR A 32 -28.03 27.32 -8.79
C THR A 32 -27.34 28.62 -8.36
N VAL A 33 -28.00 29.47 -7.59
CA VAL A 33 -27.38 30.71 -7.09
C VAL A 33 -26.09 30.47 -6.27
N SER A 34 -25.87 29.26 -5.73
CA SER A 34 -24.62 28.89 -5.06
C SER A 34 -23.38 28.99 -5.96
N ASP A 35 -23.57 29.01 -7.28
CA ASP A 35 -22.50 29.16 -8.24
C ASP A 35 -21.80 30.52 -8.08
N VAL A 36 -22.52 31.56 -7.65
CA VAL A 36 -21.97 32.90 -7.44
C VAL A 36 -21.23 32.97 -6.10
N ILE A 37 -19.91 33.19 -6.16
CA ILE A 37 -19.06 33.33 -4.99
C ILE A 37 -19.39 34.62 -4.22
N THR A 38 -19.48 34.48 -2.90
CA THR A 38 -19.77 35.58 -1.96
C THR A 38 -18.70 35.76 -0.89
N SER A 39 -17.65 34.92 -0.85
CA SER A 39 -16.52 35.12 0.07
C SER A 39 -15.79 36.41 -0.28
N ASP A 40 -15.11 37.01 0.68
CA ASP A 40 -14.27 38.18 0.47
C ASP A 40 -15.02 39.43 -0.07
N THR A 41 -14.27 40.51 -0.26
CA THR A 41 -14.85 41.81 -0.64
C THR A 41 -15.08 41.87 -2.15
N LEU A 42 -16.31 42.18 -2.56
CA LEU A 42 -16.63 42.45 -3.96
C LEU A 42 -15.90 43.70 -4.44
N VAL A 43 -15.08 43.56 -5.49
CA VAL A 43 -14.44 44.69 -6.18
C VAL A 43 -15.41 45.24 -7.23
N GLU A 44 -15.89 44.36 -8.11
CA GLU A 44 -16.88 44.69 -9.14
C GLU A 44 -17.61 43.43 -9.64
N ALA A 45 -18.81 43.61 -10.18
CA ALA A 45 -19.57 42.56 -10.83
C ALA A 45 -20.42 43.17 -11.95
N PHE A 46 -20.32 42.59 -13.14
CA PHE A 46 -21.00 43.09 -14.32
C PHE A 46 -21.63 41.96 -15.12
N ASN A 47 -22.82 42.24 -15.65
CA ASN A 47 -23.49 41.31 -16.57
C ASN A 47 -23.60 41.92 -17.96
N ALA A 48 -23.59 41.02 -18.93
CA ALA A 48 -23.81 41.35 -20.31
C ALA A 48 -25.22 41.89 -20.55
N GLY A 49 -25.40 42.57 -21.68
CA GLY A 49 -26.68 42.92 -22.25
C GLY A 49 -26.77 44.38 -22.69
N ALA A 50 -27.79 44.66 -23.50
CA ALA A 50 -28.01 45.97 -24.15
C ALA A 50 -28.11 47.14 -23.15
N SER A 51 -27.94 48.36 -23.65
CA SER A 51 -28.20 49.58 -22.88
C SER A 51 -29.61 49.52 -22.24
N GLY A 52 -29.65 49.53 -20.90
CA GLY A 52 -30.89 49.45 -20.11
C GLY A 52 -31.23 48.06 -19.56
N VAL A 53 -30.37 47.05 -19.74
CA VAL A 53 -30.48 45.80 -18.95
C VAL A 53 -30.38 46.13 -17.46
N ALA A 54 -31.38 45.65 -16.70
CA ALA A 54 -31.46 45.91 -15.27
C ALA A 54 -30.40 45.13 -14.51
N ASP A 55 -29.89 45.73 -13.44
CA ASP A 55 -28.99 45.05 -12.51
C ASP A 55 -29.63 43.76 -11.99
N GLN A 56 -28.81 42.72 -11.83
CA GLN A 56 -29.24 41.43 -11.32
C GLN A 56 -28.58 41.17 -9.97
N THR A 57 -29.39 40.98 -8.92
CA THR A 57 -28.87 40.50 -7.64
C THR A 57 -28.96 38.98 -7.58
N VAL A 58 -27.82 38.31 -7.50
CA VAL A 58 -27.71 36.85 -7.43
C VAL A 58 -26.86 36.47 -6.24
N ASN A 59 -27.38 35.62 -5.35
CA ASN A 59 -26.71 35.23 -4.10
C ASN A 59 -26.20 36.43 -3.25
N GLY A 60 -26.90 37.56 -3.30
CA GLY A 60 -26.50 38.80 -2.61
C GLY A 60 -25.44 39.65 -3.33
N VAL A 61 -24.92 39.21 -4.48
CA VAL A 61 -24.01 39.99 -5.34
C VAL A 61 -24.84 40.78 -6.36
N LEU A 62 -24.60 42.08 -6.44
CA LEU A 62 -25.21 42.95 -7.45
C LEU A 62 -24.34 42.98 -8.71
N PHE A 63 -24.81 42.35 -9.78
CA PHE A 63 -24.24 42.49 -11.12
C PHE A 63 -24.85 43.72 -11.78
N THR A 64 -24.00 44.69 -12.12
CA THR A 64 -24.42 45.94 -12.75
C THR A 64 -24.52 45.76 -14.27
N GLY A 65 -25.61 46.21 -14.88
CA GLY A 65 -25.75 46.17 -16.34
C GLY A 65 -24.88 47.23 -17.02
N THR A 66 -23.94 46.83 -17.87
CA THR A 66 -22.96 47.76 -18.50
C THR A 66 -23.41 48.33 -19.84
N GLY A 67 -24.46 47.77 -20.44
CA GLY A 67 -24.96 48.14 -21.76
C GLY A 67 -24.22 47.46 -22.93
N SER A 68 -22.96 47.05 -22.72
CA SER A 68 -22.24 46.02 -23.48
C SER A 68 -20.86 45.75 -22.84
N LEU A 69 -20.52 44.49 -22.55
CA LEU A 69 -19.18 44.04 -22.13
C LEU A 69 -18.23 43.83 -23.31
N LEU A 70 -18.78 43.55 -24.50
CA LEU A 70 -18.03 43.33 -25.74
C LEU A 70 -18.54 44.23 -26.88
N PRO A 71 -17.72 44.55 -27.89
CA PRO A 71 -18.00 45.68 -28.80
C PRO A 71 -19.05 45.45 -29.90
N SER A 72 -19.43 44.21 -30.22
CA SER A 72 -20.15 43.92 -31.48
C SER A 72 -21.67 43.96 -31.36
N ASN A 73 -22.24 43.21 -30.42
CA ASN A 73 -23.69 43.09 -30.27
C ASN A 73 -24.06 42.58 -28.87
N THR A 74 -25.34 42.65 -28.54
CA THR A 74 -25.92 42.06 -27.33
C THR A 74 -27.05 41.12 -27.74
N GLY A 75 -27.20 40.00 -27.05
CA GLY A 75 -28.20 38.98 -27.30
C GLY A 75 -28.93 38.59 -26.03
N ALA A 76 -30.20 38.27 -26.17
CA ALA A 76 -31.04 37.71 -25.12
C ALA A 76 -31.26 36.21 -25.34
N ASP A 77 -31.92 35.55 -24.39
CA ASP A 77 -32.30 34.13 -24.41
C ASP A 77 -31.13 33.16 -24.55
N GLY A 78 -29.95 33.51 -24.00
CA GLY A 78 -28.77 32.66 -23.97
C GLY A 78 -28.95 31.36 -23.17
N PHE A 79 -29.77 31.41 -22.13
CA PHE A 79 -30.00 30.30 -21.22
C PHE A 79 -31.43 29.80 -21.32
N THR A 80 -31.59 28.51 -21.57
CA THR A 80 -32.90 27.84 -21.67
C THR A 80 -33.16 26.89 -20.50
N GLY A 81 -32.23 26.81 -19.54
CA GLY A 81 -32.37 26.03 -18.32
C GLY A 81 -33.12 26.79 -17.22
N ASP A 82 -33.12 26.20 -16.02
CA ASP A 82 -33.70 26.81 -14.83
C ASP A 82 -32.80 26.54 -13.62
N THR A 83 -32.27 27.61 -13.02
CA THR A 83 -31.43 27.58 -11.82
C THR A 83 -32.22 27.60 -10.51
N GLY A 84 -33.56 27.64 -10.61
CA GLY A 84 -34.46 27.86 -9.49
C GLY A 84 -34.50 29.33 -9.01
N ASN A 85 -33.81 30.25 -9.68
CA ASN A 85 -33.80 31.67 -9.36
C ASN A 85 -33.98 32.55 -10.61
N ALA A 86 -34.99 33.42 -10.57
CA ALA A 86 -35.34 34.26 -11.72
C ALA A 86 -34.24 35.27 -12.10
N SER A 87 -33.60 35.92 -11.11
CA SER A 87 -32.52 36.87 -11.37
C SER A 87 -31.29 36.18 -11.95
N TYR A 88 -30.99 34.96 -11.50
CA TYR A 88 -29.87 34.21 -12.06
C TYR A 88 -30.19 33.72 -13.48
N ASN A 89 -31.40 33.22 -13.73
CA ASN A 89 -31.84 32.88 -15.09
C ASN A 89 -31.76 34.08 -16.05
N VAL A 90 -32.12 35.30 -15.58
CA VAL A 90 -31.99 36.53 -16.37
C VAL A 90 -30.53 36.89 -16.61
N LEU A 91 -29.68 36.83 -15.58
CA LEU A 91 -28.23 37.04 -15.70
C LEU A 91 -27.65 36.13 -16.80
N LEU A 92 -27.91 34.83 -16.71
CA LEU A 92 -27.41 33.82 -17.65
C LEU A 92 -27.98 33.95 -19.07
N SER A 93 -29.11 34.64 -19.23
CA SER A 93 -29.77 34.81 -20.53
C SER A 93 -29.20 35.96 -21.36
N ASN A 94 -28.47 36.89 -20.76
CA ASN A 94 -27.88 38.01 -21.48
C ASN A 94 -26.45 37.67 -21.90
N ILE A 95 -26.10 37.99 -23.15
CA ILE A 95 -24.80 37.66 -23.75
C ILE A 95 -24.33 38.85 -24.58
N ASP A 96 -23.07 39.24 -24.43
CA ASP A 96 -22.45 40.23 -25.30
C ASP A 96 -21.44 39.57 -26.23
N PHE A 97 -21.33 40.13 -27.44
CA PHE A 97 -20.61 39.55 -28.56
C PHE A 97 -19.40 40.41 -28.92
N GLY A 98 -18.24 39.79 -29.09
CA GLY A 98 -16.98 40.40 -29.52
C GLY A 98 -16.85 40.54 -31.03
N GLY A 99 -17.55 39.70 -31.79
CA GLY A 99 -17.40 39.61 -33.24
C GLY A 99 -16.34 38.59 -33.65
N GLY A 100 -16.02 38.57 -34.95
CA GLY A 100 -15.19 37.59 -35.69
C GLY A 100 -13.84 37.17 -35.14
N ILE A 101 -13.39 37.73 -34.02
CA ILE A 101 -12.00 37.77 -33.57
C ILE A 101 -11.94 37.56 -32.06
N ASP A 102 -10.74 37.23 -31.57
CA ASP A 102 -10.44 37.22 -30.15
C ASP A 102 -10.52 38.64 -29.58
N GLU A 103 -10.95 38.78 -28.33
CA GLU A 103 -11.16 40.06 -27.66
C GLU A 103 -10.50 40.06 -26.28
N THR A 104 -10.10 41.24 -25.81
CA THR A 104 -9.56 41.43 -24.47
C THR A 104 -10.34 42.55 -23.79
N ILE A 105 -10.79 42.31 -22.56
CA ILE A 105 -11.41 43.34 -21.72
C ILE A 105 -10.53 43.59 -20.49
N SER A 106 -10.36 44.86 -20.13
CA SER A 106 -9.68 45.22 -18.88
C SER A 106 -10.71 45.31 -17.75
N VAL A 107 -10.51 44.52 -16.71
CA VAL A 107 -11.39 44.38 -15.55
C VAL A 107 -10.69 44.89 -14.28
N GLY A 108 -11.45 45.18 -13.24
CA GLY A 108 -11.00 45.71 -11.94
C GLY A 108 -11.18 47.23 -11.78
N GLY A 109 -11.43 47.97 -12.86
CA GLY A 109 -11.85 49.37 -12.79
C GLY A 109 -10.84 50.35 -12.15
N GLY A 110 -9.56 49.98 -12.05
CA GLY A 110 -8.54 50.78 -11.36
C GLY A 110 -8.43 50.47 -9.86
N ASN A 111 -9.20 49.51 -9.36
CA ASN A 111 -9.30 49.18 -7.93
C ASN A 111 -8.41 47.99 -7.53
N LEU A 112 -7.60 47.45 -8.44
CA LEU A 112 -6.68 46.35 -8.14
C LEU A 112 -5.36 46.92 -7.58
N ALA A 113 -5.15 46.73 -6.28
CA ALA A 113 -3.94 47.18 -5.60
C ALA A 113 -2.76 46.27 -5.97
N ALA A 114 -1.60 46.88 -6.28
CA ALA A 114 -0.38 46.16 -6.60
C ALA A 114 -0.02 45.14 -5.50
N GLY A 115 0.22 43.89 -5.89
CA GLY A 115 0.53 42.78 -4.97
C GLY A 115 -0.68 42.21 -4.21
N GLY A 116 -1.88 42.76 -4.38
CA GLY A 116 -3.10 42.18 -3.83
C GLY A 116 -3.52 40.92 -4.58
N SER A 117 -4.05 39.94 -3.85
CA SER A 117 -4.63 38.73 -4.42
C SER A 117 -6.12 38.93 -4.71
N TYR A 118 -6.56 38.43 -5.87
CA TYR A 118 -7.91 38.60 -6.37
C TYR A 118 -8.45 37.29 -6.93
N LEU A 119 -9.76 37.13 -6.84
CA LEU A 119 -10.54 36.10 -7.49
C LEU A 119 -11.31 36.73 -8.64
N ILE A 120 -11.28 36.11 -9.80
CA ILE A 120 -12.16 36.43 -10.93
C ILE A 120 -13.07 35.24 -11.20
N GLN A 121 -14.36 35.51 -11.43
CA GLN A 121 -15.30 34.51 -11.87
C GLN A 121 -15.96 34.97 -13.16
N VAL A 122 -15.99 34.10 -14.16
CA VAL A 122 -16.52 34.40 -15.50
C VAL A 122 -17.60 33.39 -15.88
N TRP A 123 -18.65 33.85 -16.56
CA TRP A 123 -19.71 33.01 -17.10
C TRP A 123 -19.72 33.03 -18.62
N PHE A 124 -19.83 31.84 -19.20
CA PHE A 124 -20.07 31.61 -20.61
C PHE A 124 -21.30 30.73 -20.82
N VAL A 125 -22.40 31.35 -21.21
CA VAL A 125 -23.67 30.66 -21.44
C VAL A 125 -24.23 31.02 -22.80
N ASP A 126 -24.43 30.00 -23.65
CA ASP A 126 -25.29 30.08 -24.83
C ASP A 126 -25.76 28.67 -25.22
N THR A 127 -26.84 28.26 -24.56
CA THR A 127 -27.42 26.93 -24.69
C THR A 127 -28.10 26.68 -26.04
N ARG A 128 -28.22 27.71 -26.89
CA ARG A 128 -28.84 27.63 -28.21
C ARG A 128 -27.93 26.94 -29.23
N TYR A 129 -26.63 26.97 -29.01
CA TYR A 129 -25.61 26.42 -29.89
C TYR A 129 -24.65 25.50 -29.14
N ILE A 130 -23.75 24.83 -29.86
CA ILE A 130 -22.63 24.08 -29.28
C ILE A 130 -21.37 24.80 -29.74
N ARG A 131 -20.65 25.40 -28.80
CA ARG A 131 -19.45 26.21 -29.00
C ARG A 131 -18.53 26.09 -27.80
N ASP A 132 -17.25 26.26 -28.11
CA ASP A 132 -16.14 26.24 -27.17
C ASP A 132 -15.52 27.63 -27.10
N GLN A 133 -15.13 28.02 -25.89
CA GLN A 133 -14.46 29.28 -25.65
C GLN A 133 -13.35 29.12 -24.64
N TYR A 134 -12.29 29.91 -24.83
CA TYR A 134 -11.17 29.97 -23.91
C TYR A 134 -11.14 31.33 -23.23
N PHE A 135 -10.85 31.34 -21.94
CA PHE A 135 -10.59 32.55 -21.16
C PHE A 135 -9.17 32.52 -20.64
N GLY A 136 -8.41 33.56 -20.95
CA GLY A 136 -7.00 33.73 -20.60
C GLY A 136 -6.77 35.04 -19.83
N ASP A 137 -5.50 35.36 -19.59
CA ASP A 137 -5.08 36.48 -18.74
C ASP A 137 -4.52 37.69 -19.52
N GLY A 138 -4.72 37.71 -20.83
CA GLY A 138 -4.27 38.80 -21.69
C GLY A 138 -2.83 38.66 -22.18
N ASP A 139 -2.15 37.56 -21.87
CA ASP A 139 -0.83 37.26 -22.42
C ASP A 139 -0.87 36.43 -23.71
N ALA A 140 0.29 36.21 -24.32
CA ALA A 140 0.41 35.42 -25.56
C ALA A 140 0.56 33.91 -25.30
N ASP A 141 0.80 33.49 -24.05
CA ASP A 141 0.97 32.12 -23.62
C ASP A 141 -0.37 31.50 -23.23
N GLN A 142 -0.89 30.72 -24.16
CA GLN A 142 -2.22 30.12 -24.08
C GLN A 142 -2.29 28.88 -23.19
N SER A 143 -1.24 28.58 -22.42
CA SER A 143 -1.11 27.31 -21.69
C SER A 143 -1.92 27.24 -20.40
N ASN A 144 -2.28 28.39 -19.82
CA ASN A 144 -3.05 28.50 -18.59
C ASN A 144 -4.53 28.85 -18.83
N ASP A 145 -4.97 29.03 -20.07
CA ASP A 145 -6.36 29.30 -20.40
C ASP A 145 -7.35 28.23 -19.92
N VAL A 146 -8.54 28.67 -19.50
CA VAL A 146 -9.66 27.77 -19.19
C VAL A 146 -10.59 27.59 -20.38
N HIS A 147 -10.90 26.33 -20.69
CA HIS A 147 -11.90 25.94 -21.70
C HIS A 147 -13.29 25.86 -21.06
N LEU A 148 -14.25 26.58 -21.63
CA LEU A 148 -15.67 26.57 -21.25
C LEU A 148 -16.59 26.15 -22.40
N ASN A 149 -17.60 25.36 -22.06
CA ASN A 149 -18.63 24.86 -22.97
C ASN A 149 -19.94 25.65 -22.78
N CYS A 150 -20.55 26.12 -23.88
CA CYS A 150 -21.78 26.91 -23.80
C CYS A 150 -23.06 26.10 -23.50
N LYS A 151 -22.99 24.77 -23.56
CA LYS A 151 -24.09 23.84 -23.26
C LYS A 151 -23.60 22.75 -22.31
N PRO A 152 -24.10 22.70 -21.05
CA PRO A 152 -25.30 23.39 -20.54
C PRO A 152 -25.12 24.88 -20.19
N GLY A 153 -23.93 25.44 -20.38
CA GLY A 153 -23.53 26.77 -19.92
C GLY A 153 -22.63 26.59 -18.71
N GLN A 154 -21.48 27.27 -18.72
CA GLN A 154 -20.44 27.04 -17.73
C GLN A 154 -19.91 28.34 -17.15
N TYR A 155 -19.26 28.23 -16.01
CA TYR A 155 -18.45 29.28 -15.40
C TYR A 155 -17.08 28.73 -15.01
N ALA A 156 -16.11 29.63 -14.87
CA ALA A 156 -14.81 29.32 -14.29
C ALA A 156 -14.46 30.33 -13.20
N ILE A 157 -13.61 29.89 -12.28
CA ILE A 157 -13.03 30.71 -11.22
C ILE A 157 -11.52 30.71 -11.44
N GLY A 158 -10.90 31.89 -11.39
CA GLY A 158 -9.46 32.05 -11.44
C GLY A 158 -8.97 32.92 -10.28
N THR A 159 -7.70 32.79 -9.94
CA THR A 159 -7.03 33.67 -8.96
C THR A 159 -5.77 34.28 -9.55
N PHE A 160 -5.47 35.52 -9.17
CA PHE A 160 -4.28 36.23 -9.64
C PHE A 160 -3.78 37.23 -8.59
N THR A 161 -2.50 37.59 -8.68
CA THR A 161 -1.91 38.67 -7.88
C THR A 161 -1.70 39.89 -8.78
N ALA A 162 -2.35 41.01 -8.47
CA ALA A 162 -2.34 42.18 -9.34
C ALA A 162 -0.92 42.76 -9.53
N ASP A 163 -0.57 43.08 -10.76
CA ASP A 163 0.75 43.57 -11.19
C ASP A 163 1.00 45.06 -10.88
N GLY A 164 -0.02 45.77 -10.40
CA GLY A 164 0.02 47.20 -10.08
C GLY A 164 -0.40 48.15 -11.20
N THR A 165 -0.93 47.63 -12.31
CA THR A 165 -1.56 48.45 -13.36
C THR A 165 -2.92 49.04 -12.93
N GLY A 166 -3.52 48.48 -11.88
CA GLY A 166 -4.88 48.83 -11.42
C GLY A 166 -5.99 48.02 -12.10
N TYR A 167 -5.64 47.20 -13.09
CA TYR A 167 -6.57 46.40 -13.90
C TYR A 167 -5.99 45.00 -14.12
N GLN A 168 -6.83 44.07 -14.55
CA GLN A 168 -6.45 42.76 -15.06
C GLN A 168 -7.00 42.65 -16.47
N ASP A 169 -6.20 42.19 -17.43
CA ASP A 169 -6.73 41.85 -18.74
C ASP A 169 -7.34 40.45 -18.71
N LEU A 170 -8.54 40.32 -19.27
CA LEU A 170 -9.23 39.06 -19.49
C LEU A 170 -9.30 38.83 -20.99
N GLU A 171 -8.51 37.88 -21.49
CA GLU A 171 -8.56 37.47 -22.89
C GLU A 171 -9.69 36.48 -23.10
N ILE A 172 -10.40 36.63 -24.22
CA ILE A 172 -11.51 35.80 -24.60
C ILE A 172 -11.30 35.32 -26.02
N ARG A 173 -11.13 34.00 -26.20
CA ARG A 173 -10.76 33.41 -27.49
C ARG A 173 -11.72 32.36 -27.99
N SER A 174 -11.91 32.32 -29.30
CA SER A 174 -12.79 31.34 -29.92
C SER A 174 -12.14 29.95 -29.95
N GLY A 175 -12.86 28.91 -29.53
CA GLY A 175 -12.31 27.55 -29.50
C GLY A 175 -12.36 26.78 -30.82
N ASN A 176 -12.89 27.39 -31.90
CA ASN A 176 -13.04 26.74 -33.20
C ASN A 176 -12.76 27.71 -34.35
N SER A 177 -11.83 27.35 -35.23
CA SER A 177 -11.41 28.11 -36.42
C SER A 177 -12.51 28.40 -37.45
N ASN A 178 -13.72 27.84 -37.27
CA ASN A 178 -14.87 28.03 -38.18
C ASN A 178 -16.05 28.79 -37.58
N HIS A 179 -15.98 29.27 -36.33
CA HIS A 179 -17.08 30.03 -35.71
C HIS A 179 -16.55 31.27 -35.00
N GLY A 180 -16.29 32.33 -35.78
CA GLY A 180 -15.76 33.61 -35.31
C GLY A 180 -16.77 34.46 -34.56
N ASN A 181 -17.10 34.09 -33.31
CA ASN A 181 -17.68 35.06 -32.39
C ASN A 181 -17.41 34.67 -30.92
N VAL A 182 -16.61 35.48 -30.22
CA VAL A 182 -16.35 35.34 -28.77
C VAL A 182 -17.41 36.07 -27.96
N HIS A 183 -17.96 35.44 -26.92
CA HIS A 183 -18.99 36.02 -26.06
C HIS A 183 -18.64 36.02 -24.58
N ILE A 184 -19.39 36.78 -23.78
CA ILE A 184 -19.36 36.73 -22.32
C ILE A 184 -20.77 36.97 -21.79
N THR A 185 -21.12 36.29 -20.69
CA THR A 185 -22.42 36.44 -20.03
C THR A 185 -22.33 37.36 -18.82
N ALA A 186 -21.31 37.19 -17.99
CA ALA A 186 -21.05 38.00 -16.82
C ALA A 186 -19.63 37.76 -16.31
N TYR A 187 -19.15 38.66 -15.45
CA TYR A 187 -18.02 38.38 -14.59
C TYR A 187 -18.16 39.09 -13.23
N GLN A 188 -17.40 38.63 -12.24
CA GLN A 188 -17.14 39.37 -11.01
C GLN A 188 -15.67 39.27 -10.61
N ILE A 189 -15.20 40.28 -9.88
CA ILE A 189 -13.91 40.28 -9.20
C ILE A 189 -14.13 40.52 -7.72
N ARG A 190 -13.42 39.74 -6.91
CA ARG A 190 -13.39 39.86 -5.46
C ARG A 190 -11.94 39.88 -4.99
N THR A 191 -11.68 40.43 -3.82
CA THR A 191 -10.40 40.17 -3.14
C THR A 191 -10.29 38.65 -2.90
N ALA A 192 -9.09 38.11 -2.89
CA ALA A 192 -8.84 36.72 -2.56
C ALA A 192 -7.80 36.69 -1.45
N SER A 193 -8.27 36.87 -0.23
CA SER A 193 -7.40 36.94 0.93
C SER A 193 -6.85 35.55 1.27
N SER A 194 -5.55 35.47 1.52
CA SER A 194 -4.97 34.26 2.10
C SER A 194 -5.37 34.17 3.57
N VAL A 195 -5.31 32.96 4.12
CA VAL A 195 -5.41 32.76 5.56
C VAL A 195 -4.06 32.26 6.08
N PRO A 196 -3.68 32.61 7.32
CA PRO A 196 -2.42 32.16 7.88
C PRO A 196 -2.50 30.70 8.29
N GLU A 197 -2.06 29.79 7.42
CA GLU A 197 -2.08 28.35 7.65
C GLU A 197 -0.96 27.91 8.60
N PRO A 198 -1.25 27.33 9.78
CA PRO A 198 -0.24 26.94 10.76
C PRO A 198 0.31 25.53 10.49
N THR A 199 1.63 25.40 10.46
CA THR A 199 2.35 24.13 10.46
C THR A 199 3.14 23.97 11.75
N LEU A 200 2.88 22.90 12.51
CA LEU A 200 3.58 22.58 13.75
C LEU A 200 4.65 21.51 13.50
N SER A 201 5.83 21.70 14.09
CA SER A 201 6.93 20.73 14.02
C SER A 201 7.76 20.69 15.30
N THR A 202 8.50 19.59 15.49
CA THR A 202 9.51 19.47 16.55
C THR A 202 10.70 18.64 16.06
N ALA A 203 11.82 18.69 16.77
CA ALA A 203 13.06 18.02 16.37
C ALA A 203 12.96 16.47 16.42
N THR A 204 12.17 15.93 17.36
CA THR A 204 11.99 14.48 17.57
C THR A 204 10.58 14.20 18.08
N ASN A 205 10.00 13.09 17.68
CA ASN A 205 8.70 12.61 18.17
C ASN A 205 8.82 11.76 19.44
N ARG A 206 10.02 11.60 20.01
CA ARG A 206 10.28 10.98 21.32
C ARG A 206 11.15 11.88 22.17
N VAL A 207 10.70 12.15 23.40
CA VAL A 207 11.36 13.10 24.31
C VAL A 207 11.37 12.57 25.73
N SER A 208 12.34 13.03 26.53
CA SER A 208 12.42 12.73 27.96
C SER A 208 12.52 13.97 28.84
N ALA A 209 12.27 15.15 28.27
CA ALA A 209 12.25 16.43 28.95
C ALA A 209 11.25 17.35 28.22
N PRO A 210 10.98 18.57 28.75
CA PRO A 210 10.31 19.61 27.98
C PRO A 210 10.95 19.80 26.60
N PHE A 211 10.12 20.09 25.60
CA PHE A 211 10.54 20.15 24.20
C PHE A 211 9.94 21.35 23.49
N VAL A 212 10.63 21.82 22.45
CA VAL A 212 10.19 22.97 21.66
C VAL A 212 9.33 22.50 20.49
N VAL A 213 8.19 23.18 20.30
CA VAL A 213 7.36 23.13 19.09
C VAL A 213 7.61 24.40 18.30
N ASN A 214 7.98 24.25 17.03
CA ASN A 214 8.08 25.35 16.07
C ASN A 214 6.76 25.46 15.31
N ILE A 215 6.30 26.70 15.09
CA ILE A 215 5.09 27.04 14.37
C ILE A 215 5.49 27.94 13.19
N GLU A 216 5.16 27.51 11.99
CA GLU A 216 5.33 28.29 10.77
C GLU A 216 3.96 28.57 10.15
N PHE A 217 3.70 29.83 9.85
CA PHE A 217 2.51 30.28 9.14
C PHE A 217 2.83 30.60 7.67
N SER A 218 1.85 30.40 6.78
CA SER A 218 1.95 30.79 5.36
C SER A 218 2.18 32.30 5.16
N GLU A 219 1.80 33.11 6.14
CA GLU A 219 1.96 34.57 6.15
C GLU A 219 2.11 35.14 7.56
N ALA A 220 2.39 36.43 7.68
CA ALA A 220 2.61 37.06 8.98
C ALA A 220 1.30 37.26 9.76
N ILE A 221 1.33 36.98 11.06
CA ILE A 221 0.15 36.98 11.93
C ILE A 221 0.23 38.00 13.06
N THR A 222 -0.92 38.24 13.68
CA THR A 222 -1.07 38.92 14.96
C THR A 222 -1.94 38.10 15.92
N GLY A 223 -1.79 38.35 17.21
CA GLY A 223 -2.70 37.82 18.23
C GLY A 223 -2.35 36.45 18.83
N LEU A 224 -1.27 35.79 18.41
CA LEU A 224 -0.86 34.50 18.98
C LEU A 224 -0.46 34.63 20.46
N GLU A 225 -1.12 33.86 21.32
CA GLU A 225 -0.90 33.75 22.76
C GLU A 225 -0.66 32.29 23.18
N GLU A 226 -0.03 32.08 24.34
CA GLU A 226 0.24 30.73 24.88
C GLU A 226 -1.05 29.94 25.16
N SER A 227 -2.14 30.64 25.46
CA SER A 227 -3.46 30.05 25.72
C SER A 227 -4.17 29.53 24.47
N ASP A 228 -3.68 29.86 23.28
CA ASP A 228 -4.30 29.43 22.03
C ASP A 228 -4.02 27.96 21.75
N PHE A 229 -2.93 27.40 22.28
CA PHE A 229 -2.57 26.01 22.04
C PHE A 229 -3.44 25.03 22.83
N ALA A 230 -3.97 24.03 22.14
CA ALA A 230 -4.60 22.87 22.76
C ALA A 230 -3.55 21.77 22.95
N VAL A 231 -3.21 21.49 24.21
CA VAL A 231 -2.22 20.46 24.57
C VAL A 231 -2.86 19.39 25.45
N SER A 232 -2.69 18.12 25.07
CA SER A 232 -3.04 16.97 25.91
C SER A 232 -1.79 16.30 26.47
N ASN A 233 -1.90 15.75 27.69
CA ASN A 233 -0.79 15.16 28.44
C ASN A 233 0.45 16.08 28.62
N GLY A 234 0.20 17.38 28.68
CA GLY A 234 1.22 18.40 28.87
C GLY A 234 0.60 19.79 28.91
N ALA A 235 1.43 20.81 28.98
CA ALA A 235 1.02 22.21 28.89
C ALA A 235 2.10 23.05 28.20
N VAL A 236 1.70 24.17 27.61
CA VAL A 236 2.63 25.22 27.20
C VAL A 236 3.33 25.77 28.44
N ALA A 237 4.66 25.84 28.40
CA ALA A 237 5.46 26.45 29.45
C ALA A 237 5.25 27.97 29.47
N ALA A 238 5.05 28.53 30.66
CA ALA A 238 4.76 29.95 30.81
C ALA A 238 5.92 30.83 30.32
N SER A 239 5.60 31.88 29.55
CA SER A 239 6.58 32.81 28.96
C SER A 239 7.59 32.14 28.02
N SER A 240 7.20 31.04 27.38
CA SER A 240 8.02 30.33 26.40
C SER A 240 7.73 30.72 24.95
N LEU A 241 6.58 31.35 24.68
CA LEU A 241 6.25 31.80 23.33
C LEU A 241 7.25 32.86 22.85
N SER A 242 7.89 32.59 21.71
CA SER A 242 8.87 33.48 21.10
C SER A 242 8.74 33.46 19.58
N GLY A 243 9.23 34.50 18.90
CA GLY A 243 9.14 34.64 17.45
C GLY A 243 8.44 35.91 17.00
N SER A 244 8.28 36.07 15.69
CA SER A 244 7.65 37.25 15.07
C SER A 244 7.31 36.99 13.60
N GLY A 245 6.40 37.79 13.04
CA GLY A 245 6.02 37.65 11.64
C GLY A 245 5.21 36.37 11.44
N ASN A 246 5.79 35.40 10.74
CA ASN A 246 5.17 34.12 10.43
C ASN A 246 5.86 32.91 11.11
N ALA A 247 6.87 33.13 11.95
CA ALA A 247 7.65 32.06 12.57
C ALA A 247 7.72 32.23 14.09
N PHE A 248 7.25 31.21 14.80
CA PHE A 248 7.14 31.18 16.25
C PHE A 248 7.64 29.86 16.83
N SER A 249 7.93 29.86 18.13
CA SER A 249 8.20 28.65 18.88
C SER A 249 7.63 28.76 20.29
N VAL A 250 7.26 27.62 20.85
CA VAL A 250 6.73 27.47 22.19
C VAL A 250 7.32 26.22 22.84
N GLU A 251 7.55 26.23 24.15
CA GLU A 251 8.00 25.05 24.87
C GLU A 251 6.81 24.31 25.47
N ILE A 252 6.79 22.99 25.31
CA ILE A 252 5.78 22.10 25.90
C ILE A 252 6.43 21.35 27.06
N THR A 253 5.78 21.41 28.22
CA THR A 253 6.14 20.62 29.41
C THR A 253 5.22 19.39 29.48
N PRO A 254 5.75 18.18 29.27
CA PRO A 254 5.02 16.92 29.51
C PRO A 254 4.48 16.81 30.93
N ALA A 255 3.30 16.18 31.10
CA ALA A 255 2.71 15.96 32.42
C ALA A 255 3.05 14.57 32.99
N VAL A 256 2.75 13.50 32.23
CA VAL A 256 3.09 12.11 32.57
C VAL A 256 3.56 11.35 31.32
N ASN A 257 4.16 10.18 31.50
CA ASN A 257 4.59 9.31 30.42
C ASN A 257 3.47 9.04 29.40
N GLY A 258 3.86 8.87 28.14
CA GLY A 258 2.94 8.55 27.05
C GLY A 258 2.82 9.65 25.99
N SER A 259 1.78 9.54 25.15
CA SER A 259 1.56 10.44 24.02
C SER A 259 1.08 11.82 24.46
N ILE A 260 1.70 12.84 23.90
CA ILE A 260 1.36 14.26 23.96
C ILE A 260 0.83 14.65 22.60
N ARG A 261 -0.25 15.42 22.58
CA ARG A 261 -0.86 15.96 21.36
C ARG A 261 -0.95 17.47 21.47
N VAL A 262 -0.42 18.18 20.48
CA VAL A 262 -0.40 19.65 20.39
C VAL A 262 -1.11 20.08 19.12
N GLU A 263 -2.01 21.05 19.24
CA GLU A 263 -2.71 21.68 18.11
C GLU A 263 -2.82 23.18 18.33
N LEU A 264 -2.89 23.92 17.23
CA LEU A 264 -3.41 25.28 17.21
C LEU A 264 -4.83 25.26 16.63
N PRO A 265 -5.88 25.52 17.42
CA PRO A 265 -7.27 25.56 16.95
C PRO A 265 -7.50 26.64 15.87
N ALA A 266 -8.55 26.45 15.08
CA ALA A 266 -8.99 27.46 14.11
C ALA A 266 -9.42 28.75 14.84
N GLY A 267 -9.17 29.90 14.22
CA GLY A 267 -9.59 31.19 14.79
C GLY A 267 -8.66 31.75 15.87
N SER A 268 -7.49 31.16 16.10
CA SER A 268 -6.55 31.56 17.16
C SER A 268 -5.79 32.84 16.83
N VAL A 269 -5.44 33.05 15.57
CA VAL A 269 -4.66 34.20 15.11
C VAL A 269 -5.35 34.89 13.93
N SER A 270 -4.99 36.16 13.71
CA SER A 270 -5.37 36.91 12.51
C SER A 270 -4.17 37.19 11.63
N ASP A 271 -4.40 37.36 10.33
CA ASP A 271 -3.41 37.94 9.41
C ASP A 271 -2.98 39.36 9.79
N THR A 272 -2.08 39.91 8.98
CA THR A 272 -1.57 41.29 9.11
C THR A 272 -1.98 42.20 7.96
N ASP A 273 -2.66 41.70 6.94
CA ASP A 273 -3.13 42.44 5.77
C ASP A 273 -4.44 43.20 6.03
N GLY A 274 -5.06 42.98 7.20
CA GLY A 274 -6.04 43.88 7.79
C GLY A 274 -7.48 43.62 7.38
N ASP A 275 -7.75 42.45 6.80
CA ASP A 275 -9.10 41.97 6.49
C ASP A 275 -9.67 41.04 7.58
N ASN A 276 -8.88 40.78 8.64
CA ASN A 276 -9.30 40.02 9.82
C ASN A 276 -9.64 38.55 9.53
N ASN A 277 -9.06 37.95 8.50
CA ASN A 277 -9.17 36.50 8.38
C ASN A 277 -8.42 35.82 9.52
N THR A 278 -8.76 34.55 9.74
CA THR A 278 -8.20 33.78 10.84
C THR A 278 -7.72 32.42 10.37
N ASN A 279 -6.76 31.86 11.09
CA ASN A 279 -6.15 30.58 10.71
C ASN A 279 -7.17 29.42 10.71
N PRO A 280 -7.02 28.44 9.81
CA PRO A 280 -7.61 27.12 10.02
C PRO A 280 -6.92 26.39 11.18
N ALA A 281 -7.53 25.31 11.67
CA ALA A 281 -6.89 24.46 12.68
C ALA A 281 -5.63 23.82 12.08
N SER A 282 -4.56 23.70 12.88
CA SER A 282 -3.38 22.96 12.47
C SER A 282 -3.64 21.45 12.45
N ASP A 283 -2.77 20.72 11.76
CA ASP A 283 -2.61 19.29 12.03
C ASP A 283 -2.12 19.07 13.47
N ALA A 284 -2.42 17.89 14.01
CA ALA A 284 -2.02 17.51 15.35
C ALA A 284 -0.57 17.01 15.40
N LEU A 285 0.28 17.71 16.13
CA LEU A 285 1.63 17.24 16.42
C LEU A 285 1.58 16.24 17.57
N SER A 286 2.02 15.00 17.32
CA SER A 286 2.09 13.93 18.32
C SER A 286 3.54 13.63 18.73
N VAL A 287 3.80 13.65 20.03
CA VAL A 287 5.13 13.41 20.62
C VAL A 287 4.97 12.44 21.79
N PHE A 288 5.84 11.44 21.90
CA PHE A 288 5.83 10.48 23.01
C PHE A 288 6.85 10.87 24.09
N TYR A 289 6.40 11.03 25.32
CA TYR A 289 7.24 11.38 26.47
C TYR A 289 7.53 10.19 27.37
N ILE A 290 8.78 10.08 27.81
CA ILE A 290 9.27 9.13 28.81
C ILE A 290 10.08 9.89 29.85
N ALA A 291 9.64 9.92 31.10
CA ALA A 291 10.32 10.62 32.17
C ALA A 291 11.74 10.09 32.39
N PRO A 292 12.74 10.95 32.71
CA PRO A 292 14.09 10.50 33.01
C PRO A 292 14.08 9.56 34.23
N GLY A 293 14.52 8.32 34.03
CA GLY A 293 14.53 7.31 35.08
C GLY A 293 13.19 6.59 35.30
N GLY A 294 12.24 6.68 34.36
CA GLY A 294 11.16 5.69 34.28
C GLY A 294 11.72 4.30 34.04
N ASP A 295 11.23 3.31 34.79
CA ASP A 295 11.64 1.91 34.67
C ASP A 295 10.83 1.32 33.52
N GLN A 296 11.47 1.02 32.40
CA GLN A 296 10.79 0.33 31.31
C GLN A 296 10.87 -1.17 31.60
N PRO A 297 9.80 -1.95 31.37
CA PRO A 297 9.88 -3.39 31.54
C PRO A 297 11.03 -3.97 30.70
N SER A 298 12.01 -4.59 31.35
CA SER A 298 13.05 -5.34 30.65
C SER A 298 12.61 -6.78 30.50
N VAL A 299 12.97 -7.40 29.37
CA VAL A 299 12.55 -8.76 29.04
C VAL A 299 13.76 -9.64 28.76
N VAL A 300 13.72 -10.85 29.29
CA VAL A 300 14.70 -11.91 29.04
C VAL A 300 13.97 -13.14 28.52
N LEU A 301 14.46 -13.66 27.40
CA LEU A 301 14.05 -14.93 26.80
C LEU A 301 15.03 -16.03 27.21
N SER A 302 14.47 -17.19 27.55
CA SER A 302 15.30 -18.36 27.86
C SER A 302 14.62 -19.65 27.46
N THR A 303 15.41 -20.70 27.30
CA THR A 303 14.91 -22.05 27.05
C THR A 303 15.74 -23.06 27.84
N ALA A 304 15.18 -24.24 28.09
CA ALA A 304 15.84 -25.30 28.85
C ALA A 304 17.06 -25.90 28.13
N SER A 305 17.08 -25.87 26.79
CA SER A 305 18.18 -26.40 25.97
C SER A 305 18.35 -25.58 24.70
N THR A 306 19.60 -25.34 24.30
CA THR A 306 19.93 -24.70 23.02
C THR A 306 20.10 -25.69 21.87
N ASN A 307 19.91 -26.99 22.13
CA ASN A 307 19.85 -28.05 21.13
C ASN A 307 18.58 -28.86 21.36
N VAL A 308 17.64 -28.82 20.42
CA VAL A 308 16.30 -29.40 20.59
C VAL A 308 15.87 -30.20 19.36
N ILE A 309 14.98 -31.17 19.58
CA ILE A 309 14.27 -31.89 18.52
C ILE A 309 12.78 -31.53 18.66
N GLY A 310 12.19 -31.03 17.57
CA GLY A 310 10.80 -30.59 17.52
C GLY A 310 10.53 -29.29 18.26
N THR A 311 9.25 -29.11 18.63
CA THR A 311 8.76 -27.93 19.35
C THR A 311 9.42 -27.79 20.72
N PHE A 312 9.84 -26.57 21.06
CA PHE A 312 10.42 -26.24 22.35
C PHE A 312 9.72 -25.05 23.01
N ALA A 313 9.82 -24.95 24.33
CA ALA A 313 9.29 -23.82 25.09
C ALA A 313 10.35 -22.71 25.23
N VAL A 314 9.90 -21.46 25.15
CA VAL A 314 10.64 -20.26 25.49
C VAL A 314 9.93 -19.60 26.66
N ASP A 315 10.66 -19.41 27.75
CA ASP A 315 10.24 -18.61 28.89
C ASP A 315 10.55 -17.15 28.63
N VAL A 316 9.54 -16.30 28.77
CA VAL A 316 9.57 -14.85 28.55
C VAL A 316 9.35 -14.19 29.89
N VAL A 317 10.39 -13.60 30.45
CA VAL A 317 10.38 -13.04 31.80
C VAL A 317 10.63 -11.55 31.73
N PHE A 318 9.63 -10.79 32.18
CA PHE A 318 9.77 -9.37 32.44
C PHE A 318 10.24 -9.16 33.88
N ASP A 319 10.97 -8.08 34.16
CA ASP A 319 11.34 -7.68 35.52
C ASP A 319 10.16 -7.12 36.32
N GLU A 320 9.10 -6.71 35.64
CA GLU A 320 7.84 -6.23 36.23
C GLU A 320 6.60 -6.70 35.45
N PRO A 321 5.39 -6.60 36.03
CA PRO A 321 4.16 -7.05 35.36
C PRO A 321 3.83 -6.21 34.12
N VAL A 322 3.50 -6.89 33.01
CA VAL A 322 3.11 -6.24 31.75
C VAL A 322 1.74 -6.70 31.26
N THR A 323 1.15 -5.93 30.34
CA THR A 323 -0.06 -6.29 29.60
C THR A 323 0.13 -6.11 28.10
N GLY A 324 -0.69 -6.79 27.30
CA GLY A 324 -0.75 -6.62 25.85
C GLY A 324 0.06 -7.61 25.02
N LEU A 325 0.85 -8.49 25.64
CA LEU A 325 1.65 -9.48 24.92
C LEU A 325 0.77 -10.45 24.11
N ILE A 326 1.01 -10.51 22.80
CA ILE A 326 0.37 -11.43 21.86
C ILE A 326 1.41 -12.18 21.02
N LEU A 327 0.97 -13.19 20.26
CA LEU A 327 1.88 -14.01 19.43
C LEU A 327 2.57 -13.19 18.33
N ASP A 328 1.89 -12.20 17.76
CA ASP A 328 2.40 -11.37 16.66
C ASP A 328 3.53 -10.42 17.10
N ASP A 329 3.75 -10.25 18.42
CA ASP A 329 4.81 -9.40 18.94
C ASP A 329 6.20 -10.05 18.80
N PHE A 330 6.28 -11.38 18.66
CA PHE A 330 7.54 -12.11 18.55
C PHE A 330 8.08 -12.05 17.13
N VAL A 331 9.39 -11.78 17.01
CA VAL A 331 10.14 -11.95 15.77
C VAL A 331 10.86 -13.28 15.83
N VAL A 332 10.48 -14.20 14.94
CA VAL A 332 11.05 -15.54 14.84
C VAL A 332 11.59 -15.75 13.44
N GLU A 333 12.84 -16.21 13.33
CA GLU A 333 13.40 -16.70 12.08
C GLU A 333 13.48 -18.23 12.13
N ASN A 334 13.21 -18.88 10.99
CA ASN A 334 13.28 -20.35 10.85
C ASN A 334 12.30 -21.13 11.73
N GLY A 335 11.23 -20.48 12.18
CA GLY A 335 10.14 -21.12 12.92
C GLY A 335 8.96 -20.18 13.15
N MET A 336 7.99 -20.66 13.90
CA MET A 336 6.80 -19.91 14.30
C MET A 336 6.48 -20.09 15.78
N VAL A 337 5.85 -19.09 16.39
CA VAL A 337 5.36 -19.17 17.78
C VAL A 337 3.92 -19.64 17.85
N SER A 338 3.59 -20.34 18.94
CA SER A 338 2.24 -20.80 19.26
C SER A 338 2.05 -20.89 20.78
N ASN A 339 0.80 -21.06 21.22
CA ASN A 339 0.47 -21.39 22.62
C ASN A 339 1.11 -20.45 23.65
N LEU A 340 1.02 -19.13 23.44
CA LEU A 340 1.40 -18.15 24.45
C LEU A 340 0.51 -18.32 25.69
N THR A 341 1.14 -18.55 26.84
CA THR A 341 0.49 -18.73 28.14
C THR A 341 1.24 -17.95 29.21
N GLY A 342 0.60 -17.70 30.35
CA GLY A 342 1.16 -16.88 31.43
C GLY A 342 0.48 -15.52 31.57
N SER A 343 0.98 -14.70 32.50
CA SER A 343 0.41 -13.40 32.85
C SER A 343 1.34 -12.60 33.75
N GLY A 344 1.18 -11.27 33.78
CA GLY A 344 1.99 -10.41 34.64
C GLY A 344 3.40 -10.33 34.09
N SER A 345 4.38 -10.78 34.86
CA SER A 345 5.80 -10.71 34.48
C SER A 345 6.38 -12.00 33.90
N ALA A 346 5.59 -13.06 33.77
CA ALA A 346 6.08 -14.36 33.30
C ALA A 346 5.12 -15.01 32.30
N TYR A 347 5.66 -15.33 31.13
CA TYR A 347 4.98 -16.02 30.05
C TYR A 347 5.81 -17.19 29.53
N THR A 348 5.14 -18.14 28.89
CA THR A 348 5.76 -19.23 28.14
C THR A 348 5.12 -19.27 26.75
N VAL A 349 5.94 -19.33 25.71
CA VAL A 349 5.51 -19.50 24.32
C VAL A 349 6.17 -20.74 23.74
N LEU A 350 5.48 -21.46 22.86
CA LEU A 350 6.06 -22.59 22.13
C LEU A 350 6.61 -22.12 20.79
N VAL A 351 7.79 -22.59 20.43
CA VAL A 351 8.42 -22.36 19.15
C VAL A 351 8.45 -23.66 18.36
N ILE A 352 7.92 -23.62 17.14
CA ILE A 352 7.89 -24.73 16.19
C ILE A 352 8.93 -24.44 15.12
N PRO A 353 10.05 -25.19 15.07
CA PRO A 353 11.04 -25.04 14.02
C PRO A 353 10.53 -25.45 12.64
N ASP A 354 10.97 -24.73 11.60
CA ASP A 354 10.67 -25.04 10.20
C ASP A 354 11.84 -25.74 9.48
N VAL A 355 13.05 -25.68 10.03
CA VAL A 355 14.29 -26.17 9.40
C VAL A 355 15.22 -26.83 10.41
N GLU A 356 16.05 -27.75 9.93
CA GLU A 356 17.18 -28.30 10.68
C GLU A 356 18.36 -27.32 10.68
N ASP A 357 18.20 -26.22 11.42
CA ASP A 357 19.24 -25.21 11.63
C ASP A 357 18.91 -24.36 12.86
N LEU A 358 19.61 -23.23 12.99
CA LEU A 358 19.37 -22.20 13.98
C LEU A 358 17.98 -21.57 13.81
N VAL A 359 17.20 -21.60 14.88
CA VAL A 359 15.98 -20.81 15.08
C VAL A 359 16.33 -19.65 15.99
N SER A 360 15.94 -18.43 15.59
CA SER A 360 16.14 -17.22 16.38
C SER A 360 14.80 -16.67 16.84
N VAL A 361 14.73 -16.22 18.10
CA VAL A 361 13.52 -15.63 18.70
C VAL A 361 13.92 -14.35 19.41
N SER A 362 13.15 -13.29 19.21
CA SER A 362 13.31 -12.02 19.94
C SER A 362 11.97 -11.34 20.15
N LEU A 363 11.91 -10.49 21.17
CA LEU A 363 10.79 -9.61 21.44
C LEU A 363 11.25 -8.15 21.23
N PRO A 364 10.70 -7.42 20.24
CA PRO A 364 11.04 -6.02 20.01
C PRO A 364 10.72 -5.11 21.20
N GLU A 365 11.31 -3.92 21.21
CA GLU A 365 10.84 -2.85 22.11
C GLU A 365 9.43 -2.41 21.71
N GLY A 366 8.65 -1.89 22.65
CA GLY A 366 7.40 -1.22 22.30
C GLY A 366 6.15 -2.10 22.18
N VAL A 367 6.22 -3.38 22.52
CA VAL A 367 5.14 -4.36 22.20
C VAL A 367 4.23 -4.65 23.40
N VAL A 368 4.74 -4.52 24.63
CA VAL A 368 3.92 -4.63 25.84
C VAL A 368 3.94 -3.33 26.64
N THR A 369 2.95 -3.14 27.49
CA THR A 369 2.81 -1.97 28.37
C THR A 369 3.00 -2.38 29.82
N ASP A 370 3.73 -1.57 30.59
CA ASP A 370 3.82 -1.67 32.05
C ASP A 370 2.41 -1.64 32.68
N LEU A 371 2.14 -2.60 33.56
CA LEU A 371 0.88 -2.74 34.28
C LEU A 371 0.86 -1.94 35.60
N ASP A 372 2.02 -1.62 36.20
CA ASP A 372 2.15 -1.12 37.57
C ASP A 372 2.27 0.42 37.70
N GLY A 373 2.24 1.16 36.60
CA GLY A 373 1.56 2.46 36.59
C GLY A 373 2.20 3.60 35.82
N ASP A 374 3.21 3.35 34.99
CA ASP A 374 3.80 4.40 34.17
C ASP A 374 3.48 4.27 32.67
N GLY A 375 2.86 3.16 32.26
CA GLY A 375 2.40 2.93 30.89
C GLY A 375 3.53 2.95 29.86
N LEU A 376 4.77 2.80 30.30
CA LEU A 376 5.91 2.67 29.42
C LEU A 376 5.87 1.34 28.69
N TRP A 377 6.53 1.31 27.54
CA TRP A 377 6.69 0.08 26.78
C TRP A 377 7.99 -0.62 27.16
N ASN A 378 8.02 -1.94 26.96
CA ASN A 378 9.21 -2.74 27.21
C ASN A 378 10.40 -2.30 26.34
N THR A 379 11.60 -2.57 26.87
CA THR A 379 12.83 -2.59 26.08
C THR A 379 12.91 -3.88 25.24
N ALA A 380 13.70 -3.88 24.17
CA ALA A 380 13.88 -5.09 23.35
C ALA A 380 14.63 -6.19 24.14
N SER A 381 14.25 -7.45 23.91
CA SER A 381 14.97 -8.61 24.46
C SER A 381 16.30 -8.83 23.74
N GLU A 382 17.12 -9.75 24.26
CA GLU A 382 18.14 -10.41 23.45
C GLU A 382 17.54 -11.30 22.37
N THR A 383 18.36 -11.69 21.38
CA THR A 383 18.01 -12.74 20.43
C THR A 383 18.38 -14.09 21.00
N LEU A 384 17.38 -14.89 21.36
CA LEU A 384 17.56 -16.28 21.77
C LEU A 384 17.78 -17.15 20.53
N ALA A 385 18.92 -17.82 20.47
CA ALA A 385 19.29 -18.69 19.34
C ALA A 385 19.35 -20.15 19.79
N VAL A 386 18.61 -21.02 19.09
CA VAL A 386 18.47 -22.44 19.41
C VAL A 386 18.74 -23.26 18.16
N THR A 387 19.69 -24.18 18.23
CA THR A 387 19.88 -25.18 17.16
C THR A 387 18.76 -26.19 17.27
N SER A 388 17.99 -26.35 16.20
CA SER A 388 16.84 -27.24 16.19
C SER A 388 16.91 -28.24 15.06
N ARG A 389 16.27 -29.38 15.26
CA ARG A 389 15.87 -30.29 14.19
C ARG A 389 14.35 -30.48 14.25
N PRO A 390 13.60 -30.24 13.17
CA PRO A 390 12.17 -30.50 13.15
C PRO A 390 11.88 -31.99 13.35
N ILE A 391 10.64 -32.31 13.73
CA ILE A 391 10.15 -33.69 13.80
C ILE A 391 9.77 -34.10 12.37
N ASP A 392 10.57 -34.97 11.76
CA ASP A 392 10.30 -35.52 10.43
C ASP A 392 9.97 -37.02 10.56
N VAL A 393 8.86 -37.45 9.94
CA VAL A 393 8.43 -38.86 9.99
C VAL A 393 8.89 -39.57 8.72
N PRO A 394 9.61 -40.71 8.82
CA PRO A 394 10.08 -41.41 7.62
C PRO A 394 8.90 -41.85 6.75
N SER A 395 8.97 -41.59 5.45
CA SER A 395 8.00 -42.07 4.47
C SER A 395 8.58 -43.19 3.64
N ALA A 396 7.82 -44.26 3.42
CA ALA A 396 8.27 -45.44 2.67
C ALA A 396 7.61 -45.51 1.28
N THR A 397 8.40 -45.79 0.25
CA THR A 397 7.89 -46.03 -1.12
C THR A 397 8.43 -47.34 -1.67
N LEU A 398 7.54 -48.19 -2.17
CA LEU A 398 7.87 -49.45 -2.86
C LEU A 398 7.84 -49.26 -4.37
N TYR A 399 8.89 -49.73 -5.06
CA TYR A 399 9.00 -49.68 -6.51
C TYR A 399 9.85 -50.83 -7.05
N GLY A 400 9.68 -51.22 -8.32
CA GLY A 400 10.45 -52.33 -8.90
C GLY A 400 10.05 -52.63 -10.34
N ASN A 401 10.87 -53.45 -11.04
CA ASN A 401 10.55 -53.89 -12.39
C ASN A 401 9.74 -55.20 -12.33
N LEU A 402 8.47 -55.14 -12.73
CA LEU A 402 7.43 -56.13 -12.41
C LEU A 402 7.31 -57.26 -13.44
N SER A 403 8.41 -57.69 -14.08
CA SER A 403 8.34 -58.74 -15.10
C SER A 403 9.54 -59.68 -15.01
N THR A 404 9.32 -60.84 -14.40
CA THR A 404 10.18 -62.02 -14.52
C THR A 404 9.27 -63.23 -14.81
N ASP A 405 9.71 -64.15 -15.67
CA ASP A 405 9.00 -65.43 -15.95
C ASP A 405 9.30 -66.50 -14.87
N GLY A 406 9.74 -66.08 -13.67
CA GLY A 406 10.18 -66.94 -12.58
C GLY A 406 9.41 -66.67 -11.29
N SER A 407 9.57 -67.56 -10.29
CA SER A 407 8.91 -67.40 -8.98
C SER A 407 9.59 -66.37 -8.07
N GLU A 408 10.72 -65.78 -8.47
CA GLU A 408 11.50 -64.80 -7.69
C GLU A 408 11.46 -63.39 -8.31
N TYR A 409 11.27 -62.40 -7.44
CA TYR A 409 11.14 -60.98 -7.77
C TYR A 409 12.06 -60.15 -6.90
N SER A 410 12.60 -59.06 -7.45
CA SER A 410 13.33 -58.04 -6.69
C SER A 410 12.60 -56.71 -6.80
N LEU A 411 12.16 -56.19 -5.66
CA LEU A 411 11.65 -54.83 -5.52
C LEU A 411 12.61 -53.99 -4.68
N TYR A 412 12.35 -52.70 -4.63
CA TYR A 412 13.09 -51.73 -3.88
C TYR A 412 12.18 -50.95 -2.94
N VAL A 413 12.71 -50.63 -1.76
CA VAL A 413 12.10 -49.69 -0.81
C VAL A 413 13.01 -48.48 -0.72
N SER A 414 12.44 -47.28 -0.85
CA SER A 414 13.11 -46.02 -0.50
C SER A 414 12.40 -45.34 0.65
N PHE A 415 13.16 -44.85 1.61
CA PHE A 415 12.71 -43.99 2.70
C PHE A 415 13.10 -42.52 2.44
N SER A 416 12.31 -41.57 2.93
CA SER A 416 12.67 -40.13 2.88
C SER A 416 13.92 -39.81 3.69
N GLU A 417 14.22 -40.60 4.71
CA GLU A 417 15.38 -40.48 5.59
C GLU A 417 15.87 -41.85 6.07
N ALA A 418 16.98 -41.88 6.81
CA ALA A 418 17.62 -43.14 7.22
C ALA A 418 16.78 -43.84 8.29
N VAL A 419 16.59 -45.17 8.15
CA VAL A 419 15.79 -45.95 9.10
C VAL A 419 16.56 -47.15 9.64
N SER A 420 16.13 -47.68 10.77
CA SER A 420 16.65 -48.90 11.39
C SER A 420 15.53 -49.92 11.65
N GLY A 421 15.93 -51.18 11.80
CA GLY A 421 15.02 -52.25 12.22
C GLY A 421 14.27 -52.97 11.11
N LEU A 422 14.45 -52.62 9.82
CA LEU A 422 13.76 -53.30 8.72
C LEU A 422 14.15 -54.80 8.61
N THR A 423 13.15 -55.66 8.71
CA THR A 423 13.21 -57.11 8.63
C THR A 423 12.15 -57.65 7.66
N ALA A 424 12.21 -58.96 7.36
CA ALA A 424 11.25 -59.62 6.48
C ALA A 424 9.82 -59.61 7.05
N ASP A 425 9.70 -59.69 8.38
CA ASP A 425 8.41 -59.75 9.09
C ASP A 425 7.65 -58.42 9.05
N ASP A 426 8.34 -57.33 8.69
CA ASP A 426 7.72 -56.00 8.59
C ASP A 426 6.87 -55.83 7.33
N PHE A 427 7.03 -56.69 6.32
CA PHE A 427 6.25 -56.62 5.09
C PHE A 427 4.98 -57.46 5.18
N ILE A 428 3.88 -56.90 4.67
CA ILE A 428 2.68 -57.68 4.35
C ILE A 428 2.80 -58.11 2.89
N VAL A 429 2.91 -59.43 2.67
CA VAL A 429 2.95 -60.02 1.33
C VAL A 429 1.76 -60.96 1.14
N VAL A 430 0.96 -60.72 0.10
CA VAL A 430 -0.12 -61.61 -0.33
C VAL A 430 0.38 -62.47 -1.48
N ASN A 431 0.12 -63.79 -1.43
CA ASN A 431 0.57 -64.77 -2.42
C ASN A 431 2.11 -64.85 -2.60
N GLY A 432 2.87 -64.60 -1.54
CA GLY A 432 4.32 -64.73 -1.56
C GLY A 432 4.95 -64.50 -0.19
N GLU A 433 6.26 -64.52 -0.13
CA GLU A 433 7.05 -64.27 1.08
C GLU A 433 8.32 -63.47 0.76
N VAL A 434 8.79 -62.67 1.73
CA VAL A 434 10.11 -62.02 1.64
C VAL A 434 11.19 -63.04 1.95
N THR A 435 12.11 -63.25 1.00
CA THR A 435 13.21 -64.22 1.15
C THR A 435 14.53 -63.59 1.50
N SER A 436 14.76 -62.33 1.11
CA SER A 436 15.94 -61.59 1.56
C SER A 436 15.74 -60.09 1.50
N ILE A 437 16.38 -59.38 2.42
CA ILE A 437 16.48 -57.93 2.41
C ILE A 437 17.96 -57.57 2.36
N ARG A 438 18.31 -56.68 1.45
CA ARG A 438 19.68 -56.18 1.29
C ARG A 438 19.68 -54.67 1.22
N GLN A 439 20.26 -54.03 2.21
CA GLN A 439 20.51 -52.59 2.18
C GLN A 439 21.37 -52.24 0.95
N GLN A 440 20.94 -51.21 0.22
CA GLN A 440 21.61 -50.71 -0.97
C GLN A 440 22.32 -49.40 -0.63
N GLY A 441 23.63 -49.34 -0.84
CA GLY A 441 24.33 -48.05 -0.90
C GLY A 441 24.13 -47.43 -2.29
N ARG A 442 23.85 -46.12 -2.39
CA ARG A 442 23.93 -45.43 -3.69
C ARG A 442 25.39 -45.50 -4.18
N ARG A 443 25.59 -45.92 -5.44
CA ARG A 443 26.80 -45.55 -6.19
C ARG A 443 26.46 -44.37 -7.10
N TYR A 444 26.87 -43.17 -6.70
CA TYR A 444 27.15 -42.09 -7.64
C TYR A 444 28.44 -41.41 -7.20
N SER A 445 29.41 -41.36 -8.11
CA SER A 445 30.69 -40.68 -7.94
C SER A 445 30.82 -39.68 -9.08
N LEU A 446 30.93 -38.41 -8.73
CA LEU A 446 31.80 -37.48 -9.45
C LEU A 446 32.45 -36.58 -8.40
N SER A 447 33.74 -36.82 -8.14
CA SER A 447 34.57 -36.17 -7.14
C SER A 447 34.29 -36.62 -5.70
N GLY A 448 35.15 -37.50 -5.19
CA GLY A 448 34.85 -38.42 -4.09
C GLY A 448 34.46 -37.79 -2.76
N TYR A 449 33.61 -38.51 -2.04
CA TYR A 449 33.42 -38.55 -0.59
C TYR A 449 32.73 -39.91 -0.27
N TYR A 450 32.79 -40.34 1.00
CA TYR A 450 32.57 -41.66 1.60
C TYR A 450 31.52 -42.65 1.03
N TYR A 451 31.79 -43.95 1.24
CA TYR A 451 30.77 -44.99 1.26
C TYR A 451 29.88 -44.77 2.49
N SER A 452 28.70 -44.19 2.34
CA SER A 452 27.66 -44.33 3.35
C SER A 452 26.79 -45.54 3.02
N SER A 453 26.68 -46.46 3.97
CA SER A 453 25.57 -47.39 4.05
C SER A 453 24.29 -46.58 4.28
N ASN A 454 23.73 -45.97 3.24
CA ASN A 454 22.50 -45.20 3.37
C ASN A 454 21.38 -46.17 3.75
N ALA A 455 20.95 -46.14 5.00
CA ALA A 455 19.80 -46.91 5.51
C ALA A 455 18.46 -46.36 5.00
N GLN A 456 18.48 -45.78 3.80
CA GLN A 456 17.35 -45.19 3.09
C GLN A 456 16.86 -46.09 1.96
N TYR A 457 17.69 -47.01 1.45
CA TYR A 457 17.37 -47.81 0.27
C TYR A 457 17.61 -49.30 0.54
N TYR A 458 16.62 -50.13 0.22
CA TYR A 458 16.68 -51.58 0.41
C TYR A 458 16.22 -52.29 -0.86
N ALA A 459 16.91 -53.36 -1.23
CA ALA A 459 16.41 -54.33 -2.19
C ALA A 459 15.77 -55.49 -1.42
N VAL A 460 14.56 -55.88 -1.84
CA VAL A 460 13.76 -56.93 -1.20
C VAL A 460 13.50 -58.00 -2.24
N SER A 461 13.90 -59.23 -1.93
CA SER A 461 13.61 -60.41 -2.74
C SER A 461 12.31 -61.03 -2.25
N ILE A 462 11.38 -61.28 -3.17
CA ILE A 462 10.09 -61.92 -2.91
C ILE A 462 10.02 -63.22 -3.71
N THR A 463 9.51 -64.27 -3.08
CA THR A 463 9.16 -65.52 -3.78
C THR A 463 7.64 -65.65 -3.80
N GLY A 464 7.05 -65.81 -4.98
CA GLY A 464 5.62 -66.10 -5.13
C GLY A 464 5.27 -67.46 -4.52
N ALA A 465 4.06 -67.62 -4.00
CA ALA A 465 3.59 -68.89 -3.43
C ALA A 465 2.83 -69.75 -4.46
N SER A 466 2.14 -69.11 -5.40
CA SER A 466 1.37 -69.77 -6.47
C SER A 466 1.15 -68.82 -7.66
N PRO A 467 0.72 -69.31 -8.84
CA PRO A 467 0.41 -68.43 -9.98
C PRO A 467 -0.68 -67.40 -9.64
N GLY A 468 -0.48 -66.15 -10.05
CA GLY A 468 -1.40 -65.03 -9.84
C GLY A 468 -0.74 -63.80 -9.24
N THR A 469 -1.57 -62.81 -8.89
CA THR A 469 -1.10 -61.52 -8.35
C THR A 469 -0.43 -61.69 -6.99
N VAL A 470 0.75 -61.08 -6.83
CA VAL A 470 1.46 -60.89 -5.57
C VAL A 470 1.38 -59.42 -5.21
N GLU A 471 0.99 -59.13 -3.97
CA GLU A 471 0.89 -57.75 -3.45
C GLU A 471 1.81 -57.56 -2.25
N VAL A 472 2.57 -56.47 -2.24
CA VAL A 472 3.52 -56.15 -1.17
C VAL A 472 3.20 -54.77 -0.61
N THR A 473 3.12 -54.66 0.71
CA THR A 473 2.98 -53.38 1.43
C THR A 473 3.88 -53.37 2.66
N LEU A 474 4.46 -52.22 2.98
CA LEU A 474 5.13 -51.95 4.25
C LEU A 474 4.18 -51.12 5.13
N PRO A 475 3.68 -51.63 6.26
CA PRO A 475 2.80 -50.88 7.16
C PRO A 475 3.47 -49.66 7.78
N ALA A 476 2.66 -48.74 8.32
CA ALA A 476 3.16 -47.73 9.23
C ALA A 476 3.67 -48.40 10.52
N GLY A 477 4.71 -47.85 11.14
CA GLY A 477 5.26 -48.41 12.39
C GLY A 477 6.32 -49.50 12.21
N ALA A 478 6.65 -49.88 10.97
CA ALA A 478 7.53 -51.01 10.65
C ALA A 478 9.02 -50.75 10.97
N VAL A 479 9.48 -49.52 10.78
CA VAL A 479 10.88 -49.13 10.99
C VAL A 479 10.96 -47.87 11.83
N VAL A 480 12.06 -47.71 12.54
CA VAL A 480 12.33 -46.55 13.41
C VAL A 480 13.31 -45.62 12.70
N ASP A 481 13.08 -44.32 12.78
CA ASP A 481 14.05 -43.31 12.37
C ASP A 481 15.42 -43.53 13.07
N ILE A 482 16.50 -43.42 12.31
CA ILE A 482 17.88 -43.51 12.82
C ILE A 482 18.31 -42.26 13.55
N ASP A 483 17.69 -41.12 13.26
CA ASP A 483 18.14 -39.83 13.78
C ASP A 483 17.76 -39.62 15.26
N GLY A 484 17.09 -40.60 15.87
CA GLY A 484 17.05 -40.81 17.32
C GLY A 484 15.84 -40.18 18.01
N ASP A 485 14.85 -39.71 17.25
CA ASP A 485 13.60 -39.18 17.79
C ASP A 485 12.53 -40.26 18.10
N GLY A 486 12.82 -41.51 17.72
CA GLY A 486 11.96 -42.66 18.01
C GLY A 486 10.68 -42.71 17.17
N LEU A 487 10.55 -41.86 16.14
CA LEU A 487 9.45 -41.89 15.20
C LEU A 487 9.53 -43.14 14.32
N THR A 488 8.38 -43.58 13.84
CA THR A 488 8.28 -44.74 12.95
C THR A 488 7.70 -44.36 11.61
N ASN A 489 8.02 -45.12 10.56
CA ASN A 489 7.59 -44.77 9.21
C ASN A 489 6.06 -44.68 9.03
N THR A 490 5.65 -43.86 8.08
CA THR A 490 4.32 -43.93 7.45
C THR A 490 4.22 -45.16 6.54
N GLY A 491 3.00 -45.65 6.32
CA GLY A 491 2.76 -46.83 5.46
C GLY A 491 3.10 -46.56 4.00
N SER A 492 3.63 -47.55 3.31
CA SER A 492 3.97 -47.45 1.89
C SER A 492 2.74 -47.56 0.98
N ASN A 493 2.95 -47.29 -0.31
CA ASN A 493 2.06 -47.79 -1.35
C ASN A 493 2.03 -49.33 -1.37
N THR A 494 0.96 -49.91 -1.91
CA THR A 494 0.91 -51.32 -2.28
C THR A 494 1.51 -51.49 -3.68
N LEU A 495 2.45 -52.42 -3.82
CA LEU A 495 3.04 -52.80 -5.09
C LEU A 495 2.51 -54.17 -5.51
N SER A 496 1.84 -54.25 -6.66
CA SER A 496 1.24 -55.49 -7.17
C SER A 496 1.92 -55.93 -8.47
N PHE A 497 2.20 -57.23 -8.61
CA PHE A 497 2.77 -57.83 -9.84
C PHE A 497 2.25 -59.25 -10.07
N GLU A 498 2.31 -59.73 -11.31
CA GLU A 498 1.82 -61.06 -11.67
C GLU A 498 2.91 -62.12 -11.61
N CYS A 499 2.62 -63.24 -10.94
CA CYS A 499 3.46 -64.42 -10.95
C CYS A 499 2.94 -65.48 -11.93
N THR A 500 3.73 -65.75 -12.96
CA THR A 500 3.38 -66.68 -14.07
C THR A 500 4.31 -67.89 -14.16
N GLY A 501 5.27 -68.02 -13.25
CA GLY A 501 6.26 -69.10 -13.25
C GLY A 501 5.65 -70.49 -13.05
N ASP A 502 6.31 -71.52 -13.60
CA ASP A 502 5.97 -72.93 -13.35
C ASP A 502 6.50 -73.33 -11.96
N PHE A 503 5.60 -73.52 -11.00
CA PHE A 503 5.90 -73.92 -9.61
C PHE A 503 6.25 -75.41 -9.49
N GLY A 504 6.87 -75.99 -10.51
CA GLY A 504 7.23 -77.40 -10.57
C GLY A 504 6.05 -78.32 -10.85
N GLU A 505 5.06 -77.86 -11.63
CA GLU A 505 3.98 -78.74 -12.08
C GLU A 505 4.56 -79.84 -12.98
N GLN A 506 4.55 -81.09 -12.48
CA GLN A 506 4.86 -82.24 -13.32
C GLN A 506 3.75 -82.41 -14.36
N TRP A 507 4.07 -82.09 -15.60
CA TRP A 507 3.21 -82.35 -16.75
C TRP A 507 2.83 -83.84 -16.82
N VAL A 508 1.58 -84.17 -16.49
CA VAL A 508 1.03 -85.51 -16.73
C VAL A 508 0.62 -85.59 -18.20
N VAL A 509 1.38 -86.33 -18.99
CA VAL A 509 1.01 -86.66 -20.37
C VAL A 509 0.04 -87.84 -20.34
N ASP A 510 -1.26 -87.58 -20.52
CA ASP A 510 -2.25 -88.64 -20.66
C ASP A 510 -2.06 -89.36 -22.02
N GLY A 511 -1.89 -90.68 -21.98
CA GLY A 511 -1.58 -91.51 -23.14
C GLY A 511 -2.79 -91.66 -24.08
N GLY A 512 -2.87 -90.80 -25.09
CA GLY A 512 -3.87 -90.90 -26.14
C GLY A 512 -3.51 -90.02 -27.33
N ASP A 513 -3.22 -90.66 -28.46
CA ASP A 513 -2.70 -90.04 -29.67
C ASP A 513 -3.65 -88.93 -30.21
N ARG A 514 -3.11 -87.71 -30.29
CA ARG A 514 -3.63 -86.46 -30.88
C ARG A 514 -4.68 -85.66 -30.09
N LEU A 515 -4.24 -84.51 -29.55
CA LEU A 515 -5.08 -83.30 -29.44
C LEU A 515 -4.33 -82.05 -29.89
N TYR A 516 -4.96 -81.39 -30.86
CA TYR A 516 -4.90 -79.97 -31.12
C TYR A 516 -5.40 -79.20 -29.89
N GLY A 517 -4.70 -78.13 -29.51
CA GLY A 517 -5.17 -77.16 -28.55
C GLY A 517 -4.07 -76.14 -28.27
N ARG A 518 -4.17 -74.95 -28.87
CA ARG A 518 -3.26 -73.82 -28.59
C ARG A 518 -3.42 -73.37 -27.14
N PRO A 519 -2.32 -73.10 -26.42
CA PRO A 519 -2.22 -71.95 -25.55
C PRO A 519 -1.56 -70.82 -26.34
N SER A 520 -2.31 -69.75 -26.51
CA SER A 520 -1.81 -68.46 -26.95
C SER A 520 -0.78 -67.92 -25.96
N HIS A 521 0.31 -67.38 -26.49
CA HIS A 521 1.39 -66.62 -25.83
C HIS A 521 2.54 -67.45 -25.25
N GLY A 522 3.34 -68.00 -26.17
CA GLY A 522 4.74 -67.59 -26.30
C GLY A 522 5.74 -68.10 -25.27
N SER A 523 6.18 -69.34 -25.41
CA SER A 523 7.58 -69.74 -25.16
C SER A 523 7.85 -71.14 -25.74
N HIS A 524 9.07 -71.33 -26.23
CA HIS A 524 9.45 -72.36 -27.19
C HIS A 524 9.50 -73.78 -26.63
N VAL A 525 8.84 -74.71 -27.31
CA VAL A 525 9.10 -76.16 -27.20
C VAL A 525 10.40 -76.51 -27.95
N ARG A 526 11.37 -77.12 -27.27
CA ARG A 526 12.39 -77.98 -27.90
C ARG A 526 12.26 -79.39 -27.33
N ALA A 527 11.68 -80.28 -28.12
CA ALA A 527 11.79 -81.71 -27.94
C ALA A 527 13.24 -82.17 -28.21
N ALA A 528 13.78 -83.05 -27.37
CA ALA A 528 14.94 -83.86 -27.70
C ALA A 528 14.65 -85.32 -27.35
N VAL A 529 14.69 -86.17 -28.38
CA VAL A 529 14.55 -87.63 -28.34
C VAL A 529 15.86 -88.26 -27.89
N LEU A 530 15.82 -89.14 -26.89
CA LEU A 530 16.75 -90.27 -26.65
C LEU A 530 15.95 -91.36 -25.89
N PRO A 531 16.17 -92.68 -26.04
CA PRO A 531 17.48 -93.34 -26.06
C PRO A 531 17.58 -94.56 -27.04
N ALA A 532 18.73 -95.24 -27.20
CA ALA A 532 19.10 -96.41 -26.40
C ALA A 532 20.59 -96.76 -26.55
N ALA A 533 21.14 -97.32 -25.47
CA ALA A 533 22.54 -97.67 -25.24
C ALA A 533 23.04 -98.90 -26.01
N ALA A 534 24.33 -98.90 -26.32
CA ALA A 534 25.31 -99.93 -25.95
C ALA A 534 26.69 -99.27 -25.83
#